data_AF-C5B5D9-F1
#
_entry.id   AF-C5B5D9-F1
#
_cell.length_a   1.000
_cell.length_b   1.000
_cell.length_c   1.000
_cell.angle_alpha   90.00
_cell.angle_beta   90.00
_cell.angle_gamma   90.00
#
_symmetry.space_group_name_H-M   'P 1'
#
loop_
_entity.id
_entity.type
_entity.pdbx_description
1 polymer ?
#
loop_
_entity_poly.entity_id
_entity_poly.type
_entity_poly.pdbx_seq_one_letter_code
_entity_poly.pdbx_strand_id
1 'polypeptide(L)'
;MPVTHKFDEFALRPSRFARPAPMSAADALGSRMPLQDLGADLVEELARVGWDVPSLCVEIRTYGRGSNLVTRVASVVGSTEAGPFELHFRGSQGLSDGYHVPTGLNQLLLPEGWKLAYHEDGSRSAERFRGTEKDWSSPHRSYVDGWHQVNDAGPVFWERRTAEARRLVGEVLERLRRTPAAEASPVDAQGFDAALRGLIAIEPQPVPEGFPALYVWERRDELGDAGLPPWRRGERSENDYVLAGNGKRLVALGDARGPLPRRATDGFTYASTDPNAKVVAPGWHTREDALPVEVKLAALNEVYVVDAEAYDAERRTVEAEAFEAGQKELTGVQISRPYRAVALTMVPAAEYPGGYVNPLVLIGRQLHADEARVMSGPVTVSAEDGRVGATMRDSVSGLELRLFEPEEIRRGSVREARRIAGRVAETLGVRMRECGLPEEANAPALVF
;
A
#
# COMPACT_ATOMS: atom_id res chain seq x y z
N MET A 1 -18.03 -1.68 25.26
CA MET A 1 -17.41 -2.98 24.91
C MET A 1 -15.99 -2.67 24.47
N PRO A 2 -14.96 -3.40 24.95
CA PRO A 2 -13.60 -3.14 24.51
C PRO A 2 -13.53 -3.42 23.00
N VAL A 3 -13.07 -2.42 22.24
CA VAL A 3 -12.85 -2.50 20.80
C VAL A 3 -11.87 -3.65 20.57
N THR A 4 -12.37 -4.74 20.00
CA THR A 4 -11.53 -5.86 19.60
C THR A 4 -10.99 -5.49 18.24
N HIS A 5 -9.83 -4.83 18.21
CA HIS A 5 -9.07 -4.74 16.98
C HIS A 5 -8.88 -6.17 16.47
N LYS A 6 -9.36 -6.47 15.26
CA LYS A 6 -9.06 -7.75 14.62
C LYS A 6 -7.62 -7.78 14.12
N PHE A 7 -6.67 -7.61 15.03
CA PHE A 7 -5.25 -7.87 14.79
C PHE A 7 -4.99 -9.37 14.51
N ASP A 8 -6.01 -10.22 14.67
CA ASP A 8 -6.09 -11.59 14.18
C ASP A 8 -6.00 -11.71 12.65
N GLU A 9 -6.09 -10.64 11.86
CA GLU A 9 -5.67 -10.68 10.44
C GLU A 9 -4.19 -10.33 10.22
N PHE A 10 -3.56 -9.70 11.21
CA PHE A 10 -2.17 -9.21 11.17
C PHE A 10 -1.17 -10.16 11.85
N ALA A 11 -1.64 -11.22 12.48
CA ALA A 11 -0.79 -12.25 13.01
C ALA A 11 -0.55 -13.32 11.93
N LEU A 12 0.71 -13.59 11.64
CA LEU A 12 1.13 -14.61 10.70
C LEU A 12 0.56 -15.96 11.14
N ARG A 13 -0.19 -16.65 10.27
CA ARG A 13 -0.48 -18.08 10.47
C ARG A 13 0.74 -18.86 10.00
N PRO A 14 1.36 -19.73 10.83
CA PRO A 14 2.31 -20.71 10.34
C PRO A 14 1.77 -21.50 9.14
N SER A 15 0.45 -21.76 9.12
CA SER A 15 -0.25 -22.41 7.99
C SER A 15 -0.38 -21.57 6.72
N ARG A 16 -0.12 -20.25 6.77
CA ARG A 16 -0.06 -19.35 5.60
C ARG A 16 1.36 -19.19 5.05
N PHE A 17 2.39 -19.57 5.81
CA PHE A 17 3.67 -19.98 5.23
C PHE A 17 3.49 -21.38 4.66
N ALA A 18 2.64 -21.50 3.64
CA ALA A 18 2.46 -22.78 2.98
C ALA A 18 3.80 -23.16 2.36
N ARG A 19 4.32 -24.32 2.75
CA ARG A 19 5.41 -24.99 2.04
C ARG A 19 5.01 -25.01 0.56
N PRO A 20 5.83 -24.51 -0.37
CA PRO A 20 5.55 -24.76 -1.77
C PRO A 20 5.33 -26.27 -1.94
N ALA A 21 4.36 -26.66 -2.77
CA ALA A 21 4.20 -28.06 -3.10
C ALA A 21 5.58 -28.58 -3.51
N PRO A 22 6.07 -29.69 -2.91
CA PRO A 22 7.41 -30.17 -3.20
C PRO A 22 7.52 -30.34 -4.71
N MET A 23 8.35 -29.50 -5.34
CA MET A 23 8.61 -29.61 -6.75
C MET A 23 9.22 -30.98 -7.01
N SER A 24 8.78 -31.66 -8.07
CA SER A 24 9.46 -32.88 -8.48
C SER A 24 10.92 -32.54 -8.77
N ALA A 25 11.84 -33.48 -8.54
CA ALA A 25 13.26 -33.26 -8.83
C ALA A 25 13.49 -32.79 -10.29
N ALA A 26 12.62 -33.21 -11.21
CA ALA A 26 12.64 -32.80 -12.61
C ALA A 26 12.20 -31.34 -12.82
N ASP A 27 11.15 -30.88 -12.12
CA ASP A 27 10.70 -29.48 -12.17
C ASP A 27 11.70 -28.54 -11.47
N ALA A 28 12.32 -28.98 -10.38
CA ALA A 28 13.43 -28.28 -9.71
C ALA A 28 14.67 -28.14 -10.59
N LEU A 29 14.92 -29.11 -11.48
CA LEU A 29 16.02 -29.06 -12.44
C LEU A 29 15.72 -28.17 -13.66
N GLY A 30 14.44 -28.04 -14.07
CA GLY A 30 14.00 -27.23 -15.21
C GLY A 30 13.65 -25.77 -14.88
N SER A 31 13.19 -25.51 -13.65
CA SER A 31 12.86 -24.19 -13.10
C SER A 31 13.98 -23.68 -12.19
N ARG A 32 15.15 -23.35 -12.78
CA ARG A 32 16.33 -22.96 -11.99
C ARG A 32 16.18 -21.55 -11.39
N MET A 33 15.54 -21.46 -10.22
CA MET A 33 15.92 -20.51 -9.19
C MET A 33 16.74 -21.25 -8.13
N PRO A 34 18.09 -21.19 -8.17
CA PRO A 34 18.95 -22.05 -7.35
C PRO A 34 18.84 -21.84 -5.83
N LEU A 35 18.15 -20.80 -5.37
CA LEU A 35 18.04 -20.42 -3.97
C LEU A 35 16.60 -20.43 -3.45
N GLN A 36 15.60 -20.65 -4.31
CA GLN A 36 14.18 -20.58 -3.94
C GLN A 36 13.84 -21.55 -2.80
N ASP A 37 14.33 -22.80 -2.90
CA ASP A 37 14.06 -23.86 -1.94
C ASP A 37 14.63 -23.52 -0.54
N LEU A 38 15.78 -22.85 -0.51
CA LEU A 38 16.45 -22.46 0.75
C LEU A 38 15.73 -21.30 1.45
N GLY A 39 14.97 -20.49 0.71
CA GLY A 39 14.19 -19.40 1.29
C GLY A 39 13.09 -19.90 2.21
N ALA A 40 12.37 -20.94 1.80
CA ALA A 40 11.31 -21.54 2.61
C ALA A 40 11.86 -22.16 3.89
N ASP A 41 12.91 -22.98 3.79
CA ASP A 41 13.58 -23.58 4.94
C ASP A 41 14.07 -22.52 5.93
N LEU A 42 14.58 -21.39 5.41
CA LEU A 42 15.11 -20.31 6.25
C LEU A 42 14.00 -19.59 7.02
N VAL A 43 12.88 -19.31 6.35
CA VAL A 43 11.71 -18.72 7.02
C VAL A 43 11.12 -19.68 8.06
N GLU A 44 11.08 -20.98 7.77
CA GLU A 44 10.63 -22.02 8.72
C GLU A 44 11.52 -22.08 9.96
N GLU A 45 12.85 -22.11 9.79
CA GLU A 45 13.77 -22.14 10.92
C GLU A 45 13.75 -20.84 11.72
N LEU A 46 13.64 -19.67 11.07
CA LEU A 46 13.43 -18.39 11.75
C LEU A 46 12.14 -18.39 12.57
N ALA A 47 11.06 -18.95 12.03
CA ALA A 47 9.82 -19.10 12.80
C ALA A 47 10.02 -20.00 14.02
N ARG A 48 10.73 -21.12 13.87
CA ARG A 48 10.99 -22.08 14.96
C ARG A 48 11.84 -21.49 16.09
N VAL A 49 12.92 -20.77 15.75
CA VAL A 49 13.82 -20.20 16.77
C VAL A 49 13.31 -18.87 17.34
N GLY A 50 12.24 -18.32 16.75
CA GLY A 50 11.76 -16.97 17.01
C GLY A 50 12.44 -15.95 16.10
N TRP A 51 11.74 -14.85 15.82
CA TRP A 51 12.19 -13.87 14.81
C TRP A 51 13.25 -12.90 15.35
N ASP A 52 13.43 -12.84 16.67
CA ASP A 52 14.46 -12.05 17.36
C ASP A 52 15.72 -12.91 17.57
N VAL A 53 16.38 -13.28 16.47
CA VAL A 53 17.61 -14.06 16.50
C VAL A 53 18.79 -13.11 16.70
N PRO A 54 19.59 -13.26 17.78
CA PRO A 54 20.80 -12.47 17.95
C PRO A 54 21.70 -12.55 16.70
N SER A 55 22.20 -11.42 16.22
CA SER A 55 22.99 -11.24 14.99
C SER A 55 22.23 -11.24 13.66
N LEU A 56 20.91 -11.43 13.67
CA LEU A 56 20.06 -11.26 12.49
C LEU A 56 19.10 -10.09 12.71
N CYS A 57 18.86 -9.34 11.64
CA CYS A 57 17.77 -8.39 11.55
C CYS A 57 16.78 -8.93 10.50
N VAL A 58 15.60 -9.35 10.95
CA VAL A 58 14.54 -9.86 10.08
C VAL A 58 13.57 -8.72 9.79
N GLU A 59 13.48 -8.29 8.54
CA GLU A 59 12.46 -7.35 8.12
C GLU A 59 11.22 -8.11 7.64
N ILE A 60 10.08 -7.84 8.26
CA ILE A 60 8.77 -8.34 7.83
C ILE A 60 8.02 -7.19 7.15
N ARG A 61 7.39 -7.45 6.00
CA ARG A 61 6.55 -6.47 5.29
C ARG A 61 5.22 -7.08 4.92
N THR A 62 4.18 -6.25 4.89
CA THR A 62 2.87 -6.58 4.36
C THR A 62 2.69 -5.94 2.99
N TYR A 63 2.20 -6.71 2.03
CA TYR A 63 1.91 -6.28 0.67
C TYR A 63 0.57 -6.88 0.21
N GLY A 64 -0.27 -6.12 -0.49
CA GLY A 64 -1.53 -6.62 -1.05
C GLY A 64 -2.71 -5.67 -0.84
N ARG A 65 -3.93 -6.17 -1.04
CA ARG A 65 -5.19 -5.40 -0.89
C ARG A 65 -6.33 -6.22 -0.31
N GLY A 66 -7.05 -5.65 0.67
CA GLY A 66 -8.22 -6.27 1.27
C GLY A 66 -7.93 -7.66 1.82
N SER A 67 -8.73 -8.65 1.44
CA SER A 67 -8.51 -10.06 1.81
C SER A 67 -7.22 -10.68 1.23
N ASN A 68 -6.53 -9.99 0.31
CA ASN A 68 -5.28 -10.44 -0.32
C ASN A 68 -4.04 -9.75 0.27
N LEU A 69 -4.09 -9.33 1.54
CA LEU A 69 -2.88 -8.90 2.24
C LEU A 69 -1.98 -10.11 2.51
N VAL A 70 -0.74 -10.01 2.05
CA VAL A 70 0.31 -11.02 2.21
C VAL A 70 1.44 -10.40 3.01
N THR A 71 1.59 -10.87 4.24
CA THR A 71 2.75 -10.56 5.08
C THR A 71 3.83 -11.59 4.81
N ARG A 72 5.05 -11.11 4.56
CA ARG A 72 6.23 -11.93 4.26
C ARG A 72 7.45 -11.43 5.00
N VAL A 73 8.42 -12.32 5.22
CA VAL A 73 9.80 -11.89 5.40
C VAL A 73 10.21 -11.17 4.13
N ALA A 74 10.63 -9.91 4.23
CA ALA A 74 11.08 -9.11 3.10
C ALA A 74 12.60 -9.19 2.95
N SER A 75 13.31 -9.15 4.08
CA SER A 75 14.76 -9.37 4.12
C SER A 75 15.24 -9.96 5.43
N VAL A 76 16.42 -10.57 5.37
CA VAL A 76 17.21 -10.99 6.53
C VAL A 76 18.61 -10.44 6.35
N VAL A 77 19.04 -9.58 7.26
CA VAL A 77 20.38 -8.99 7.28
C VAL A 77 21.16 -9.59 8.43
N GLY A 78 22.43 -9.89 8.22
CA GLY A 78 23.28 -10.41 9.30
C GLY A 78 24.76 -10.34 8.97
N SER A 79 25.57 -11.00 9.79
CA SER A 79 27.00 -11.15 9.55
C SER A 79 27.47 -12.58 9.79
N THR A 80 28.53 -12.92 9.08
CA THR A 80 29.33 -14.14 9.24
C THR A 80 30.79 -13.75 9.45
N GLU A 81 31.68 -14.71 9.72
CA GLU A 81 33.12 -14.47 9.76
C GLU A 81 33.67 -13.90 8.43
N ALA A 82 33.03 -14.22 7.31
CA ALA A 82 33.38 -13.69 6.00
C ALA A 82 32.92 -12.23 5.79
N GLY A 83 32.03 -11.71 6.66
CA GLY A 83 31.49 -10.34 6.59
C GLY A 83 29.95 -10.29 6.54
N PRO A 84 29.38 -9.11 6.24
CA PRO A 84 27.93 -8.89 6.25
C PRO A 84 27.23 -9.57 5.07
N PHE A 85 25.97 -9.95 5.26
CA PHE A 85 25.13 -10.46 4.18
C PHE A 85 23.70 -9.90 4.27
N GLU A 86 23.01 -9.93 3.14
CA GLU A 86 21.59 -9.55 3.06
C GLU A 86 20.84 -10.51 2.15
N LEU A 87 19.72 -11.02 2.63
CA LEU A 87 18.83 -11.93 1.91
C LEU A 87 17.55 -11.18 1.61
N HIS A 88 17.03 -11.23 0.38
CA HIS A 88 15.73 -10.67 0.04
C HIS A 88 14.78 -11.71 -0.55
N PHE A 89 13.55 -11.65 -0.07
CA PHE A 89 12.49 -12.60 -0.38
C PHE A 89 11.43 -11.89 -1.21
N ARG A 90 11.66 -11.84 -2.52
CA ARG A 90 10.74 -11.21 -3.49
C ARG A 90 10.23 -12.14 -4.58
N GLY A 91 10.74 -13.37 -4.67
CA GLY A 91 10.26 -14.35 -5.66
C GLY A 91 8.89 -14.87 -5.28
N SER A 92 7.96 -14.88 -6.23
CA SER A 92 6.63 -15.46 -6.03
C SER A 92 6.72 -16.98 -6.12
N GLN A 93 6.30 -17.70 -5.09
CA GLN A 93 6.12 -19.15 -5.16
C GLN A 93 4.62 -19.44 -5.26
N GLY A 94 4.21 -20.13 -6.32
CA GLY A 94 2.82 -20.54 -6.50
C GLY A 94 2.44 -21.64 -5.51
N LEU A 95 1.28 -21.47 -4.86
CA LEU A 95 0.61 -22.50 -4.08
C LEU A 95 -0.34 -23.31 -4.98
N SER A 96 -0.74 -24.50 -4.51
CA SER A 96 -1.66 -25.41 -5.21
C SER A 96 -3.01 -24.79 -5.58
N ASP A 97 -3.37 -23.67 -4.94
CA ASP A 97 -4.69 -23.04 -5.06
C ASP A 97 -4.63 -21.69 -5.84
N GLY A 98 -3.53 -21.44 -6.56
CA GLY A 98 -3.37 -20.24 -7.40
C GLY A 98 -2.91 -18.98 -6.65
N TYR A 99 -2.62 -19.08 -5.35
CA TYR A 99 -2.04 -18.00 -4.56
C TYR A 99 -0.53 -17.95 -4.73
N HIS A 100 0.03 -16.75 -4.92
CA HIS A 100 1.49 -16.54 -4.95
C HIS A 100 1.95 -16.01 -3.58
N VAL A 101 2.78 -16.78 -2.87
CA VAL A 101 3.41 -16.30 -1.63
C VAL A 101 4.84 -15.89 -1.94
N PRO A 102 5.26 -14.67 -1.55
CA PRO A 102 6.60 -14.19 -1.85
C PRO A 102 7.65 -14.67 -0.83
N THR A 103 7.78 -15.99 -0.67
CA THR A 103 8.78 -16.66 0.18
C THR A 103 10.04 -17.08 -0.58
N GLY A 104 10.05 -16.92 -1.91
CA GLY A 104 11.21 -17.26 -2.71
C GLY A 104 12.38 -16.31 -2.45
N LEU A 105 13.48 -16.83 -1.90
CA LEU A 105 14.75 -16.12 -1.84
C LEU A 105 15.21 -15.85 -3.28
N ASN A 106 15.19 -14.58 -3.67
CA ASN A 106 15.50 -14.18 -5.04
C ASN A 106 16.62 -13.15 -5.11
N GLN A 107 17.07 -12.57 -4.00
CA GLN A 107 18.29 -11.77 -3.99
C GLN A 107 19.14 -12.07 -2.75
N LEU A 108 20.45 -12.04 -2.92
CA LEU A 108 21.44 -12.26 -1.88
C LEU A 108 22.63 -11.31 -2.10
N LEU A 109 23.06 -10.60 -1.06
CA LEU A 109 24.34 -9.91 -0.98
C LEU A 109 25.33 -10.78 -0.18
N LEU A 110 26.41 -11.19 -0.82
CA LEU A 110 27.52 -11.93 -0.23
C LEU A 110 28.53 -10.98 0.43
N PRO A 111 29.30 -11.44 1.43
CA PRO A 111 30.26 -10.63 2.17
C PRO A 111 31.36 -9.93 1.36
N GLU A 112 31.72 -10.47 0.19
CA GLU A 112 32.65 -9.82 -0.76
C GLU A 112 32.00 -8.65 -1.55
N GLY A 113 30.78 -8.23 -1.19
CA GLY A 113 30.01 -7.19 -1.87
C GLY A 113 29.32 -7.66 -3.15
N TRP A 114 29.11 -8.97 -3.33
CA TRP A 114 28.48 -9.52 -4.54
C TRP A 114 26.98 -9.69 -4.37
N LYS A 115 26.18 -9.15 -5.30
CA LYS A 115 24.74 -9.37 -5.32
C LYS A 115 24.35 -10.44 -6.34
N LEU A 116 23.86 -11.58 -5.87
CA LEU A 116 23.15 -12.54 -6.70
C LEU A 116 21.66 -12.20 -6.64
N ALA A 117 21.10 -11.63 -7.71
CA ALA A 117 19.66 -11.40 -7.84
C ALA A 117 19.05 -12.41 -8.82
N TYR A 118 17.73 -12.52 -8.81
CA TYR A 118 16.91 -13.19 -9.80
C TYR A 118 15.68 -12.33 -10.03
N HIS A 119 15.44 -11.97 -11.29
CA HIS A 119 14.29 -11.20 -11.73
C HIS A 119 13.28 -12.12 -12.40
N GLU A 120 12.03 -12.00 -11.98
CA GLU A 120 10.90 -12.76 -12.50
C GLU A 120 10.07 -11.81 -13.37
N ASP A 121 10.47 -11.62 -14.63
CA ASP A 121 9.69 -10.91 -15.65
C ASP A 121 8.89 -11.89 -16.55
N GLY A 122 8.83 -13.18 -16.15
CA GLY A 122 8.20 -14.25 -16.92
C GLY A 122 9.12 -14.92 -17.95
N SER A 123 10.35 -14.45 -18.15
CA SER A 123 11.29 -14.99 -19.15
C SER A 123 12.02 -16.28 -18.76
N ARG A 124 11.82 -16.81 -17.55
CA ARG A 124 12.54 -17.98 -16.98
C ARG A 124 14.08 -17.83 -16.91
N SER A 125 14.65 -16.66 -17.19
CA SER A 125 16.10 -16.44 -17.08
C SER A 125 16.50 -15.86 -15.73
N ALA A 126 17.46 -16.51 -15.07
CA ALA A 126 18.16 -15.95 -13.93
C ALA A 126 19.12 -14.83 -14.39
N GLU A 127 18.77 -13.58 -14.11
CA GLU A 127 19.67 -12.45 -14.35
C GLU A 127 20.62 -12.25 -13.17
N ARG A 128 21.93 -12.22 -13.43
CA ARG A 128 22.96 -12.17 -12.38
C ARG A 128 23.64 -10.80 -12.43
N PHE A 129 24.09 -10.26 -11.29
CA PHE A 129 24.65 -8.90 -11.25
C PHE A 129 25.96 -8.80 -10.46
N ARG A 130 26.78 -7.80 -10.77
CA ARG A 130 27.97 -7.37 -9.99
C ARG A 130 27.88 -5.87 -9.77
N GLY A 131 28.26 -5.42 -8.58
CA GLY A 131 28.33 -3.99 -8.25
C GLY A 131 28.79 -3.77 -6.82
N THR A 132 29.39 -2.62 -6.57
CA THR A 132 29.76 -2.11 -5.24
C THR A 132 28.53 -1.55 -4.52
N GLU A 133 28.60 -1.38 -3.20
CA GLU A 133 27.53 -0.73 -2.39
C GLU A 133 27.02 0.60 -3.01
N LYS A 134 27.92 1.35 -3.65
CA LYS A 134 27.62 2.61 -4.34
C LYS A 134 26.80 2.42 -5.63
N ASP A 135 27.07 1.36 -6.40
CA ASP A 135 26.33 1.02 -7.62
C ASP A 135 24.86 0.69 -7.31
N TRP A 136 24.59 0.29 -6.07
CA TRP A 136 23.27 -0.16 -5.62
C TRP A 136 22.40 0.93 -5.01
N SER A 137 22.98 2.06 -4.62
CA SER A 137 22.23 3.24 -4.16
C SER A 137 21.36 3.90 -5.25
N SER A 138 21.49 3.48 -6.51
CA SER A 138 20.79 4.06 -7.66
C SER A 138 20.08 2.98 -8.51
N PRO A 139 18.85 2.56 -8.14
CA PRO A 139 18.17 1.37 -8.69
C PRO A 139 17.86 1.42 -10.20
N HIS A 140 17.97 2.59 -10.84
CA HIS A 140 17.73 2.74 -12.29
C HIS A 140 19.02 2.89 -13.12
N ARG A 141 20.17 3.21 -12.51
CA ARG A 141 21.45 3.34 -13.23
C ARG A 141 22.18 1.98 -13.33
N SER A 142 22.05 1.13 -12.31
CA SER A 142 22.69 -0.19 -12.28
C SER A 142 21.99 -1.27 -13.11
N TYR A 143 20.72 -1.07 -13.49
CA TYR A 143 19.97 -2.08 -14.23
C TYR A 143 20.51 -2.27 -15.66
N VAL A 144 20.83 -1.18 -16.36
CA VAL A 144 21.33 -1.22 -17.75
C VAL A 144 22.86 -1.36 -17.80
N ASP A 145 23.59 -0.60 -16.98
CA ASP A 145 25.06 -0.62 -17.00
C ASP A 145 25.64 -1.91 -16.37
N GLY A 146 24.95 -2.51 -15.39
CA GLY A 146 25.34 -3.77 -14.77
C GLY A 146 25.07 -5.01 -15.63
N TRP A 147 24.13 -4.92 -16.59
CA TRP A 147 23.76 -6.01 -17.49
C TRP A 147 24.91 -6.38 -18.45
N HIS A 148 25.76 -5.41 -18.79
CA HIS A 148 26.85 -5.61 -19.76
C HIS A 148 28.08 -6.36 -19.20
N GLN A 149 28.44 -6.22 -17.92
CA GLN A 149 29.66 -6.84 -17.36
C GLN A 149 29.52 -8.33 -16.98
N VAL A 150 28.31 -8.86 -16.93
CA VAL A 150 27.97 -10.16 -16.31
C VAL A 150 27.95 -11.31 -17.33
N ASN A 151 27.56 -11.03 -18.57
CA ASN A 151 27.53 -12.02 -19.65
C ASN A 151 28.93 -12.56 -20.01
N ASP A 152 29.99 -11.81 -19.71
CA ASP A 152 31.37 -12.16 -20.05
C ASP A 152 32.05 -13.15 -19.06
N ALA A 153 31.46 -13.37 -17.88
CA ALA A 153 32.11 -14.16 -16.81
C ALA A 153 32.03 -15.70 -17.01
N GLY A 154 31.22 -16.17 -17.96
CA GLY A 154 31.07 -17.59 -18.29
C GLY A 154 30.34 -18.44 -17.23
N PRO A 155 29.90 -19.67 -17.57
CA PRO A 155 29.05 -20.52 -16.72
C PRO A 155 29.73 -20.98 -15.42
N VAL A 156 31.03 -21.30 -15.46
CA VAL A 156 31.81 -21.83 -14.32
C VAL A 156 31.88 -20.82 -13.17
N PHE A 157 32.08 -19.54 -13.48
CA PHE A 157 32.09 -18.47 -12.48
C PHE A 157 30.77 -18.43 -11.70
N TRP A 158 29.65 -18.57 -12.41
CA TRP A 158 28.33 -18.48 -11.81
C TRP A 158 27.91 -19.73 -11.03
N GLU A 159 28.33 -20.91 -11.46
CA GLU A 159 28.18 -22.13 -10.68
C GLU A 159 28.90 -22.01 -9.34
N ARG A 160 30.12 -21.46 -9.35
CA ARG A 160 30.88 -21.19 -8.13
C ARG A 160 30.15 -20.19 -7.22
N ARG A 161 29.70 -19.03 -7.73
CA ARG A 161 28.98 -18.05 -6.90
C ARG A 161 27.64 -18.57 -6.37
N THR A 162 26.95 -19.40 -7.15
CA THR A 162 25.73 -20.08 -6.69
C THR A 162 26.03 -21.08 -5.58
N ALA A 163 27.14 -21.82 -5.68
CA ALA A 163 27.58 -22.73 -4.62
C ALA A 163 27.97 -21.97 -3.35
N GLU A 164 28.65 -20.82 -3.48
CA GLU A 164 28.97 -19.94 -2.35
C GLU A 164 27.71 -19.39 -1.66
N ALA A 165 26.71 -18.97 -2.45
CA ALA A 165 25.41 -18.54 -1.95
C ALA A 165 24.68 -19.66 -1.19
N ARG A 166 24.63 -20.87 -1.75
CA ARG A 166 24.04 -22.05 -1.09
C ARG A 166 24.76 -22.38 0.19
N ARG A 167 26.10 -22.30 0.20
CA ARG A 167 26.91 -22.53 1.40
C ARG A 167 26.59 -21.50 2.48
N LEU A 168 26.57 -20.21 2.15
CA LEU A 168 26.25 -19.14 3.11
C LEU A 168 24.85 -19.34 3.72
N VAL A 169 23.83 -19.53 2.88
CA VAL A 169 22.44 -19.73 3.37
C VAL A 169 22.35 -21.03 4.18
N GLY A 170 23.06 -22.09 3.76
CA GLY A 170 23.19 -23.34 4.52
C GLY A 170 23.85 -23.16 5.88
N GLU A 171 24.89 -22.35 6.00
CA GLU A 171 25.54 -22.03 7.28
C GLU A 171 24.60 -21.27 8.22
N VAL A 172 23.84 -20.30 7.68
CA VAL A 172 22.81 -19.59 8.44
C VAL A 172 21.73 -20.57 8.93
N LEU A 173 21.24 -21.44 8.04
CA LEU A 173 20.27 -22.49 8.37
C LEU A 173 20.76 -23.44 9.46
N GLU A 174 21.98 -23.96 9.33
CA GLU A 174 22.57 -24.85 10.33
C GLU A 174 22.77 -24.17 11.67
N ARG A 175 23.11 -22.87 11.66
CA ARG A 175 23.16 -22.07 12.89
C ARG A 175 21.79 -21.98 13.54
N LEU A 176 20.74 -21.65 12.78
CA LEU A 176 19.37 -21.61 13.28
C LEU A 176 18.93 -22.98 13.83
N ARG A 177 19.19 -24.08 13.11
CA ARG A 177 18.89 -25.46 13.54
C ARG A 177 19.51 -25.84 14.89
N ARG A 178 20.69 -25.31 15.19
CA ARG A 178 21.37 -25.51 16.49
C ARG A 178 20.87 -24.58 17.58
N THR A 179 20.27 -23.44 17.21
CA THR A 179 19.61 -22.57 18.17
C THR A 179 18.40 -23.31 18.73
N PRO A 180 18.27 -23.40 20.07
CA PRO A 180 17.09 -23.95 20.70
C PRO A 180 15.84 -23.29 20.10
N ALA A 181 14.80 -24.10 19.86
CA ALA A 181 13.51 -23.50 19.51
C ALA A 181 13.16 -22.50 20.61
N ALA A 182 12.59 -21.36 20.24
CA ALA A 182 11.91 -20.54 21.23
C ALA A 182 10.87 -21.45 21.91
N GLU A 183 10.56 -21.22 23.19
CA GLU A 183 9.36 -21.84 23.77
C GLU A 183 8.23 -21.60 22.77
N ALA A 184 7.51 -22.67 22.42
CA ALA A 184 6.46 -22.60 21.41
C ALA A 184 5.60 -21.40 21.77
N SER A 185 5.69 -20.35 20.95
CA SER A 185 4.96 -19.14 21.25
C SER A 185 3.51 -19.56 21.34
N PRO A 186 2.84 -19.32 22.47
CA PRO A 186 1.52 -19.86 22.70
C PRO A 186 0.70 -19.50 21.49
N VAL A 187 0.19 -20.53 20.82
CA VAL A 187 -0.69 -20.30 19.70
C VAL A 187 -1.95 -19.70 20.31
N ASP A 188 -2.32 -18.49 19.90
CA ASP A 188 -3.49 -17.85 20.49
C ASP A 188 -4.78 -18.62 20.15
N ALA A 189 -5.91 -18.18 20.70
CA ALA A 189 -7.19 -18.84 20.52
C ALA A 189 -7.63 -18.97 19.03
N GLN A 190 -6.93 -18.28 18.12
CA GLN A 190 -7.22 -18.24 16.70
C GLN A 190 -6.15 -18.95 15.84
N GLY A 191 -5.14 -19.57 16.45
CA GLY A 191 -4.15 -20.35 15.72
C GLY A 191 -2.88 -19.59 15.33
N PHE A 192 -2.63 -18.40 15.88
CA PHE A 192 -1.48 -17.55 15.51
C PHE A 192 -0.30 -17.65 16.47
N ASP A 193 0.92 -17.49 15.94
CA ASP A 193 2.15 -17.41 16.73
C ASP A 193 2.18 -16.11 17.57
N ALA A 194 2.14 -16.23 18.90
CA ALA A 194 2.09 -15.08 19.80
C ALA A 194 3.39 -14.24 19.83
N ALA A 195 4.58 -14.76 19.50
CA ALA A 195 5.78 -13.94 19.44
C ALA A 195 5.78 -13.05 18.20
N LEU A 196 5.24 -13.53 17.07
CA LEU A 196 4.96 -12.69 15.91
C LEU A 196 3.95 -11.60 16.23
N ARG A 197 2.90 -11.97 16.96
CA ARG A 197 1.95 -11.00 17.45
C ARG A 197 2.63 -9.98 18.37
N GLY A 198 3.58 -10.38 19.22
CA GLY A 198 4.36 -9.47 20.05
C GLY A 198 5.27 -8.51 19.26
N LEU A 199 5.84 -8.97 18.14
CA LEU A 199 6.68 -8.14 17.25
C LEU A 199 5.87 -7.17 16.38
N ILE A 200 4.59 -7.49 16.14
CA ILE A 200 3.64 -6.70 15.34
C ILE A 200 2.59 -6.04 16.25
N ALA A 201 2.62 -6.28 17.57
CA ALA A 201 1.69 -5.71 18.54
C ALA A 201 2.04 -4.24 18.69
N ILE A 202 1.45 -3.44 17.81
CA ILE A 202 1.47 -2.01 17.97
C ILE A 202 0.45 -1.73 19.07
N GLU A 203 0.93 -1.36 20.25
CA GLU A 203 0.04 -0.87 21.31
C GLU A 203 -0.87 0.21 20.71
N PRO A 204 -2.20 0.09 20.84
CA PRO A 204 -3.11 1.06 20.29
C PRO A 204 -2.77 2.45 20.83
N GLN A 205 -2.44 3.38 19.96
CA GLN A 205 -2.26 4.77 20.32
C GLN A 205 -3.65 5.39 20.43
N PRO A 206 -4.11 5.74 21.65
CA PRO A 206 -5.47 6.22 21.83
C PRO A 206 -5.68 7.52 21.07
N VAL A 207 -6.88 7.68 20.53
CA VAL A 207 -7.29 8.94 19.92
C VAL A 207 -7.51 9.98 21.02
N PRO A 208 -6.86 11.16 20.97
CA PRO A 208 -7.08 12.22 21.94
C PRO A 208 -8.54 12.64 22.02
N GLU A 209 -8.98 13.07 23.20
CA GLU A 209 -10.32 13.63 23.37
C GLU A 209 -10.52 14.83 22.44
N GLY A 210 -11.66 14.85 21.73
CA GLY A 210 -11.98 15.92 20.79
C GLY A 210 -11.32 15.81 19.41
N PHE A 211 -10.61 14.71 19.11
CA PHE A 211 -10.14 14.45 17.74
C PHE A 211 -11.35 14.45 16.77
N PRO A 212 -11.28 15.22 15.66
CA PRO A 212 -12.43 15.39 14.79
C PRO A 212 -12.76 14.11 14.02
N ALA A 213 -14.02 13.98 13.59
CA ALA A 213 -14.36 13.02 12.55
C ALA A 213 -13.60 13.39 11.27
N LEU A 214 -13.17 12.36 10.56
CA LEU A 214 -12.50 12.48 9.27
C LEU A 214 -13.47 12.05 8.16
N TYR A 215 -13.24 12.56 6.96
CA TYR A 215 -14.07 12.28 5.80
C TYR A 215 -13.19 11.88 4.63
N VAL A 216 -13.59 10.79 3.99
CA VAL A 216 -12.91 10.18 2.86
C VAL A 216 -13.88 10.09 1.70
N TRP A 217 -13.38 10.26 0.48
CA TRP A 217 -14.15 10.04 -0.74
C TRP A 217 -13.54 8.90 -1.54
N GLU A 218 -14.10 7.69 -1.40
CA GLU A 218 -13.58 6.48 -2.06
C GLU A 218 -14.48 5.96 -3.17
N ARG A 219 -13.86 5.33 -4.17
CA ARG A 219 -14.63 4.65 -5.21
C ARG A 219 -15.24 3.36 -4.66
N ARG A 220 -16.36 2.96 -5.25
CA ARG A 220 -17.06 1.72 -4.89
C ARG A 220 -16.15 0.48 -4.91
N ASP A 221 -15.27 0.35 -5.90
CA ASP A 221 -14.33 -0.77 -6.04
C ASP A 221 -13.13 -0.70 -5.07
N GLU A 222 -13.07 0.36 -4.26
CA GLU A 222 -12.05 0.58 -3.26
C GLU A 222 -12.59 0.40 -1.82
N LEU A 223 -13.91 0.29 -1.67
CA LEU A 223 -14.60 -0.06 -0.43
C LEU A 223 -14.65 -1.57 -0.22
N GLY A 224 -14.62 -2.00 1.05
CA GLY A 224 -14.94 -3.38 1.42
C GLY A 224 -16.44 -3.63 1.53
N ASP A 225 -16.82 -4.91 1.68
CA ASP A 225 -18.22 -5.35 1.72
C ASP A 225 -19.02 -4.67 2.84
N ALA A 226 -18.39 -4.37 3.99
CA ALA A 226 -19.05 -3.69 5.11
C ALA A 226 -19.48 -2.26 4.73
N GLY A 227 -18.75 -1.64 3.80
CA GLY A 227 -19.07 -0.31 3.27
C GLY A 227 -20.27 -0.32 2.32
N LEU A 228 -20.63 -1.47 1.75
CA LEU A 228 -21.73 -1.54 0.79
C LEU A 228 -23.09 -1.70 1.48
N PRO A 229 -24.19 -1.23 0.85
CA PRO A 229 -25.53 -1.41 1.38
C PRO A 229 -25.92 -2.90 1.51
N PRO A 230 -26.84 -3.26 2.43
CA PRO A 230 -27.16 -4.65 2.75
C PRO A 230 -27.52 -5.53 1.54
N TRP A 231 -28.24 -4.99 0.55
CA TRP A 231 -28.63 -5.73 -0.66
C TRP A 231 -27.49 -5.96 -1.67
N ARG A 232 -26.31 -5.37 -1.45
CA ARG A 232 -25.09 -5.60 -2.25
C ARG A 232 -23.98 -6.30 -1.46
N ARG A 233 -24.18 -6.60 -0.17
CA ARG A 233 -23.21 -7.37 0.60
C ARG A 233 -23.21 -8.81 0.11
N GLY A 234 -22.03 -9.38 -0.08
CA GLY A 234 -21.88 -10.84 -0.18
C GLY A 234 -22.27 -11.53 1.13
N GLU A 235 -22.18 -12.86 1.18
CA GLU A 235 -22.22 -13.57 2.47
C GLU A 235 -21.15 -12.96 3.38
N ARG A 236 -21.57 -12.47 4.56
CA ARG A 236 -20.67 -11.82 5.53
C ARG A 236 -19.51 -12.75 5.83
N SER A 237 -18.32 -12.42 5.34
CA SER A 237 -17.09 -13.01 5.86
C SER A 237 -16.70 -12.28 7.15
N GLU A 238 -16.01 -12.96 8.05
CA GLU A 238 -15.52 -12.37 9.29
C GLU A 238 -14.51 -11.23 9.07
N ASN A 239 -14.07 -10.99 7.83
CA ASN A 239 -13.11 -9.97 7.41
C ASN A 239 -13.82 -8.73 6.79
N ASP A 240 -14.97 -8.35 7.35
CA ASP A 240 -15.80 -7.24 6.85
C ASP A 240 -15.16 -5.89 7.21
N TYR A 241 -14.51 -5.22 6.25
CA TYR A 241 -13.94 -3.87 6.38
C TYR A 241 -14.70 -2.86 5.52
N VAL A 242 -14.58 -1.58 5.87
CA VAL A 242 -15.14 -0.48 5.08
C VAL A 242 -14.07 0.13 4.18
N LEU A 243 -12.88 0.41 4.74
CA LEU A 243 -11.74 0.95 4.01
C LEU A 243 -10.54 0.00 4.15
N ALA A 244 -9.92 -0.37 3.04
CA ALA A 244 -8.80 -1.32 3.03
C ALA A 244 -7.47 -0.74 3.54
N GLY A 245 -7.35 0.59 3.65
CA GLY A 245 -6.16 1.26 4.19
C GLY A 245 -4.94 1.28 3.27
N ASN A 246 -5.10 0.95 2.00
CA ASN A 246 -3.98 0.74 1.07
C ASN A 246 -4.20 1.45 -0.28
N GLY A 247 -4.75 2.66 -0.22
CA GLY A 247 -5.11 3.48 -1.38
C GLY A 247 -3.91 3.99 -2.19
N LYS A 248 -3.90 5.28 -2.51
CA LYS A 248 -2.85 5.85 -3.37
C LYS A 248 -1.56 6.06 -2.59
N ARG A 249 -0.42 5.97 -3.28
CA ARG A 249 0.89 6.26 -2.66
C ARG A 249 1.11 7.75 -2.58
N LEU A 250 1.70 8.21 -1.48
CA LEU A 250 2.16 9.60 -1.39
C LEU A 250 3.38 9.84 -2.29
N VAL A 251 4.32 8.88 -2.33
CA VAL A 251 5.48 8.90 -3.24
C VAL A 251 5.55 7.59 -4.02
N ALA A 252 5.74 7.67 -5.34
CA ALA A 252 5.94 6.48 -6.16
C ALA A 252 7.27 5.79 -5.81
N LEU A 253 7.33 4.45 -5.94
CA LEU A 253 8.52 3.67 -5.57
C LEU A 253 9.80 4.10 -6.33
N GLY A 254 9.67 4.58 -7.57
CA GLY A 254 10.80 5.06 -8.38
C GLY A 254 11.34 6.44 -7.95
N ASP A 255 10.54 7.21 -7.21
CA ASP A 255 10.81 8.61 -6.87
C ASP A 255 11.38 8.78 -5.45
N ALA A 256 11.49 7.68 -4.69
CA ALA A 256 11.91 7.66 -3.30
C ALA A 256 13.43 7.77 -3.06
N ARG A 257 14.18 8.46 -3.94
CA ARG A 257 15.66 8.51 -3.86
C ARG A 257 16.17 9.42 -2.74
N GLY A 258 16.76 8.89 -1.68
CA GLY A 258 17.33 9.69 -0.57
C GLY A 258 16.42 9.69 0.65
N PRO A 259 16.63 10.59 1.62
CA PRO A 259 15.93 10.49 2.90
C PRO A 259 14.45 10.84 2.71
N LEU A 260 13.58 9.87 2.99
CA LEU A 260 12.14 10.03 3.12
C LEU A 260 11.69 9.24 4.36
N PRO A 261 10.58 9.63 5.00
CA PRO A 261 9.97 8.80 6.03
C PRO A 261 9.71 7.39 5.50
N ARG A 262 9.95 6.36 6.33
CA ARG A 262 9.91 4.94 5.93
C ARG A 262 8.60 4.56 5.23
N ARG A 263 7.50 5.22 5.61
CA ARG A 263 6.13 4.94 5.13
C ARG A 263 5.69 5.81 3.96
N ALA A 264 6.51 6.75 3.49
CA ALA A 264 6.12 7.68 2.42
C ALA A 264 5.75 6.99 1.08
N THR A 265 6.19 5.74 0.87
CA THR A 265 5.88 4.95 -0.33
C THR A 265 4.75 3.94 -0.15
N ASP A 266 4.13 3.89 1.03
CA ASP A 266 2.99 3.02 1.32
C ASP A 266 1.72 3.57 0.64
N GLY A 267 0.70 2.72 0.53
CA GLY A 267 -0.61 3.14 0.05
C GLY A 267 -1.46 3.68 1.20
N PHE A 268 -2.13 4.80 0.99
CA PHE A 268 -2.94 5.47 2.01
C PHE A 268 -4.35 5.74 1.51
N THR A 269 -5.30 5.69 2.44
CA THR A 269 -6.58 6.37 2.31
C THR A 269 -6.41 7.82 2.74
N TYR A 270 -6.87 8.77 1.92
CA TYR A 270 -6.69 10.20 2.14
C TYR A 270 -7.96 10.78 2.77
N ALA A 271 -7.81 11.48 3.89
CA ALA A 271 -8.93 11.99 4.66
C ALA A 271 -8.76 13.48 5.01
N SER A 272 -9.89 14.18 5.09
CA SER A 272 -9.97 15.58 5.50
C SER A 272 -10.90 15.72 6.71
N THR A 273 -10.75 16.79 7.49
CA THR A 273 -11.72 17.19 8.51
C THR A 273 -12.94 17.89 7.91
N ASP A 274 -12.85 18.37 6.67
CA ASP A 274 -13.98 18.94 5.93
C ASP A 274 -14.71 17.83 5.14
N PRO A 275 -16.01 17.58 5.41
CA PRO A 275 -16.78 16.56 4.71
C PRO A 275 -16.92 16.80 3.19
N ASN A 276 -16.77 18.04 2.73
CA ASN A 276 -16.86 18.39 1.31
C ASN A 276 -15.49 18.42 0.61
N ALA A 277 -14.40 18.34 1.37
CA ALA A 277 -13.07 18.29 0.80
C ALA A 277 -12.81 16.89 0.21
N LYS A 278 -12.94 16.80 -1.11
CA LYS A 278 -12.63 15.62 -1.91
C LYS A 278 -11.12 15.47 -2.06
N VAL A 279 -10.43 15.12 -0.98
CA VAL A 279 -8.97 14.98 -0.97
C VAL A 279 -8.50 13.63 -1.54
N VAL A 280 -7.39 13.66 -2.27
CA VAL A 280 -6.69 12.48 -2.81
C VAL A 280 -5.19 12.71 -2.71
N ALA A 281 -4.39 11.71 -3.12
CA ALA A 281 -2.96 11.90 -3.29
C ALA A 281 -2.67 13.16 -4.12
N PRO A 282 -1.70 14.01 -3.70
CA PRO A 282 -1.30 15.17 -4.47
C PRO A 282 -1.03 14.81 -5.93
N GLY A 283 -1.47 15.65 -6.88
CA GLY A 283 -1.37 15.38 -8.31
C GLY A 283 -2.39 14.39 -8.88
N TRP A 284 -3.26 13.82 -8.04
CA TRP A 284 -4.41 13.03 -8.50
C TRP A 284 -5.68 13.86 -8.52
N HIS A 285 -6.59 13.51 -9.42
CA HIS A 285 -7.93 14.09 -9.45
C HIS A 285 -8.91 13.15 -8.75
N THR A 286 -9.67 13.71 -7.82
CA THR A 286 -10.76 12.98 -7.19
C THR A 286 -11.83 12.72 -8.21
N ARG A 287 -12.25 11.46 -8.33
CA ARG A 287 -13.35 11.13 -9.23
C ARG A 287 -14.66 11.60 -8.62
N GLU A 288 -15.50 12.16 -9.46
CA GLU A 288 -16.75 12.76 -9.03
C GLU A 288 -17.78 11.74 -8.54
N ASP A 289 -17.63 10.46 -8.91
CA ASP A 289 -18.49 9.35 -8.47
C ASP A 289 -17.97 8.60 -7.22
N ALA A 290 -17.03 9.20 -6.48
CA ALA A 290 -16.62 8.70 -5.19
C ALA A 290 -17.75 8.81 -4.15
N LEU A 291 -17.80 7.84 -3.24
CA LEU A 291 -18.75 7.77 -2.14
C LEU A 291 -18.13 8.39 -0.88
N PRO A 292 -18.87 9.25 -0.16
CA PRO A 292 -18.41 9.82 1.10
C PRO A 292 -18.44 8.77 2.21
N VAL A 293 -17.36 8.73 3.00
CA VAL A 293 -17.18 7.85 4.16
C VAL A 293 -16.83 8.71 5.36
N GLU A 294 -17.61 8.58 6.43
CA GLU A 294 -17.30 9.16 7.74
C GLU A 294 -16.39 8.20 8.50
N VAL A 295 -15.30 8.72 9.06
CA VAL A 295 -14.29 7.97 9.80
C VAL A 295 -14.17 8.54 11.21
N LYS A 296 -14.36 7.68 12.21
CA LYS A 296 -14.17 7.92 13.64
C LYS A 296 -13.13 6.93 14.14
N LEU A 297 -11.87 7.35 14.11
CA LEU A 297 -10.76 6.50 14.50
C LEU A 297 -10.92 6.05 15.96
N ALA A 298 -10.65 4.77 16.20
CA ALA A 298 -10.50 4.19 17.54
C ALA A 298 -9.05 4.26 18.03
N ALA A 299 -8.08 4.31 17.10
CA ALA A 299 -6.66 4.46 17.40
C ALA A 299 -5.90 5.24 16.31
N LEU A 300 -4.79 5.88 16.66
CA LEU A 300 -3.94 6.66 15.75
C LEU A 300 -2.79 5.86 15.12
N ASN A 301 -2.71 4.55 15.37
CA ASN A 301 -1.71 3.69 14.73
C ASN A 301 -1.83 3.76 13.21
N GLU A 302 -0.69 3.92 12.53
CA GLU A 302 -0.60 4.05 11.07
C GLU A 302 -1.46 5.19 10.48
N VAL A 303 -1.76 6.20 11.30
CA VAL A 303 -2.36 7.46 10.86
C VAL A 303 -1.27 8.53 10.87
N TYR A 304 -1.14 9.23 9.75
CA TYR A 304 -0.14 10.26 9.56
C TYR A 304 -0.81 11.56 9.12
N VAL A 305 -0.13 12.68 9.35
CA VAL A 305 -0.53 14.00 8.86
C VAL A 305 0.59 14.54 7.98
N VAL A 306 0.24 15.12 6.84
CA VAL A 306 1.16 15.85 5.95
C VAL A 306 0.62 17.25 5.68
N ASP A 307 1.51 18.18 5.30
CA ASP A 307 1.11 19.49 4.77
C ASP A 307 1.07 19.42 3.24
N ALA A 308 -0.15 19.35 2.69
CA ALA A 308 -0.34 19.31 1.24
C ALA A 308 0.12 20.61 0.55
N GLU A 309 0.22 21.74 1.28
CA GLU A 309 0.75 22.99 0.72
C GLU A 309 2.21 22.84 0.30
N ALA A 310 2.99 21.98 0.96
CA ALA A 310 4.39 21.74 0.58
C ALA A 310 4.50 21.15 -0.84
N TYR A 311 3.52 20.36 -1.28
CA TYR A 311 3.44 19.88 -2.67
C TYR A 311 3.22 21.05 -3.63
N ASP A 312 2.20 21.87 -3.37
CA ASP A 312 1.83 22.96 -4.28
C ASP A 312 2.89 24.08 -4.32
N ALA A 313 3.53 24.39 -3.20
CA ALA A 313 4.65 25.32 -3.14
C ALA A 313 5.83 24.84 -3.98
N GLU A 314 6.26 23.59 -3.79
CA GLU A 314 7.38 23.04 -4.56
C GLU A 314 7.03 22.86 -6.04
N ARG A 315 5.77 22.52 -6.37
CA ARG A 315 5.29 22.46 -7.76
C ARG A 315 5.42 23.81 -8.46
N ARG A 316 4.97 24.89 -7.81
CA ARG A 316 5.12 26.26 -8.36
C ARG A 316 6.58 26.63 -8.59
N THR A 317 7.48 26.27 -7.65
CA THR A 317 8.92 26.49 -7.82
C THR A 317 9.47 25.71 -9.01
N VAL A 318 9.14 24.43 -9.14
CA VAL A 318 9.58 23.58 -10.26
C VAL A 318 9.06 24.08 -11.62
N GLU A 319 7.79 24.49 -11.68
CA GLU A 319 7.19 25.06 -12.90
C GLU A 319 7.88 26.37 -13.30
N ALA A 320 8.20 27.23 -12.32
CA ALA A 320 8.95 28.48 -12.56
C ALA A 320 10.37 28.21 -13.07
N GLU A 321 11.12 27.30 -12.44
CA GLU A 321 12.47 26.90 -12.89
C GLU A 321 12.45 26.34 -14.33
N ALA A 322 11.46 25.51 -14.67
CA ALA A 322 11.31 24.95 -16.00
C ALA A 322 10.99 26.03 -17.05
N PHE A 323 10.12 26.98 -16.70
CA PHE A 323 9.79 28.12 -17.54
C PHE A 323 11.02 29.01 -17.80
N GLU A 324 11.78 29.35 -16.76
CA GLU A 324 13.02 30.14 -16.88
C GLU A 324 14.09 29.43 -17.74
N ALA A 325 14.16 28.10 -17.65
CA ALA A 325 15.06 27.28 -18.45
C ALA A 325 14.57 27.05 -19.90
N GLY A 326 13.42 27.60 -20.29
CA GLY A 326 12.82 27.39 -21.62
C GLY A 326 12.44 25.93 -21.89
N GLN A 327 12.19 25.15 -20.83
CA GLN A 327 11.81 23.75 -20.93
C GLN A 327 10.34 23.61 -21.32
N LYS A 328 10.07 22.72 -22.28
CA LYS A 328 8.69 22.37 -22.67
C LYS A 328 8.06 21.30 -21.78
N GLU A 329 8.90 20.51 -21.11
CA GLU A 329 8.50 19.36 -20.30
C GLU A 329 9.36 19.31 -19.04
N LEU A 330 8.76 18.85 -17.94
CA LEU A 330 9.47 18.62 -16.68
C LEU A 330 10.29 17.32 -16.74
N THR A 331 11.51 17.35 -16.21
CA THR A 331 12.31 16.14 -16.00
C THR A 331 11.70 15.26 -14.90
N GLY A 332 12.03 13.96 -14.88
CA GLY A 332 11.59 13.06 -13.80
C GLY A 332 12.01 13.54 -12.40
N VAL A 333 13.18 14.15 -12.27
CA VAL A 333 13.64 14.76 -10.99
C VAL A 333 12.72 15.92 -10.59
N GLN A 334 12.40 16.81 -11.53
CA GLN A 334 11.48 17.92 -11.30
C GLN A 334 10.06 17.42 -10.93
N ILE A 335 9.55 16.39 -11.61
CA ILE A 335 8.25 15.78 -11.28
C ILE A 335 8.26 15.18 -9.88
N SER A 336 9.36 14.55 -9.45
CA SER A 336 9.44 13.90 -8.13
C SER A 336 9.54 14.89 -6.95
N ARG A 337 10.05 16.11 -7.18
CA ARG A 337 10.33 17.09 -6.11
C ARG A 337 9.07 17.46 -5.30
N PRO A 338 7.92 17.81 -5.90
CA PRO A 338 6.69 18.10 -5.15
C PRO A 338 6.21 16.98 -4.24
N TYR A 339 6.21 15.73 -4.73
CA TYR A 339 5.83 14.55 -3.94
C TYR A 339 6.74 14.34 -2.73
N ARG A 340 8.03 14.62 -2.89
CA ARG A 340 8.99 14.53 -1.80
C ARG A 340 8.83 15.65 -0.80
N ALA A 341 8.55 16.87 -1.25
CA ALA A 341 8.32 18.01 -0.37
C ALA A 341 7.18 17.73 0.61
N VAL A 342 6.03 17.24 0.12
CA VAL A 342 4.93 16.82 1.00
C VAL A 342 5.30 15.63 1.88
N ALA A 343 5.98 14.61 1.35
CA ALA A 343 6.39 13.45 2.14
C ALA A 343 7.34 13.78 3.28
N LEU A 344 8.20 14.79 3.13
CA LEU A 344 9.10 15.25 4.19
C LEU A 344 8.36 15.93 5.36
N THR A 345 7.11 16.33 5.16
CA THR A 345 6.25 16.85 6.23
C THR A 345 5.49 15.75 6.97
N MET A 346 5.59 14.49 6.55
CA MET A 346 4.85 13.39 7.17
C MET A 346 5.27 13.17 8.61
N VAL A 347 4.31 13.29 9.52
CA VAL A 347 4.45 12.96 10.95
C VAL A 347 3.35 12.00 11.39
N PRO A 348 3.59 11.12 12.38
CA PRO A 348 2.51 10.37 13.02
C PRO A 348 1.44 11.32 13.57
N ALA A 349 0.16 10.98 13.43
CA ALA A 349 -0.94 11.85 13.85
C ALA A 349 -0.91 12.15 15.36
N ALA A 350 -0.41 11.21 16.17
CA ALA A 350 -0.23 11.41 17.61
C ALA A 350 0.87 12.45 17.95
N GLU A 351 1.79 12.71 17.02
CA GLU A 351 2.90 13.65 17.17
C GLU A 351 2.65 14.97 16.45
N TYR A 352 1.50 15.11 15.76
CA TYR A 352 1.18 16.29 14.97
C TYR A 352 0.93 17.50 15.87
N PRO A 353 1.77 18.56 15.83
CA PRO A 353 1.65 19.69 16.74
C PRO A 353 0.60 20.73 16.30
N GLY A 354 -0.05 20.52 15.15
CA GLY A 354 -0.84 21.56 14.48
C GLY A 354 0.02 22.48 13.58
N GLY A 355 -0.64 23.45 12.93
CA GLY A 355 0.05 24.54 12.22
C GLY A 355 0.42 24.28 10.76
N TYR A 356 0.02 23.15 10.18
CA TYR A 356 0.12 22.97 8.72
C TYR A 356 -0.87 23.87 8.00
N VAL A 357 -0.47 24.36 6.83
CA VAL A 357 -1.29 25.27 6.03
C VAL A 357 -2.46 24.50 5.40
N ASN A 358 -2.20 23.30 4.91
CA ASN A 358 -3.20 22.41 4.34
C ASN A 358 -3.02 20.99 4.88
N PRO A 359 -3.46 20.72 6.13
CA PRO A 359 -3.28 19.42 6.75
C PRO A 359 -4.11 18.35 6.03
N LEU A 360 -3.45 17.25 5.65
CA LEU A 360 -4.07 16.09 5.03
C LEU A 360 -3.77 14.85 5.87
N VAL A 361 -4.81 14.09 6.22
CA VAL A 361 -4.67 12.89 7.04
C VAL A 361 -4.51 11.67 6.13
N LEU A 362 -3.50 10.85 6.40
CA LEU A 362 -3.18 9.64 5.67
C LEU A 362 -3.42 8.43 6.57
N ILE A 363 -4.30 7.53 6.15
CA ILE A 363 -4.66 6.34 6.91
C ILE A 363 -4.06 5.13 6.19
N GLY A 364 -3.03 4.54 6.80
CA GLY A 364 -2.25 3.41 6.25
C GLY A 364 -2.72 2.04 6.72
N ARG A 365 -3.90 1.95 7.34
CA ARG A 365 -4.47 0.71 7.88
C ARG A 365 -5.94 0.53 7.52
N GLN A 366 -6.38 -0.73 7.57
CA GLN A 366 -7.77 -1.09 7.36
C GLN A 366 -8.68 -0.50 8.45
N LEU A 367 -9.85 -0.01 8.04
CA LEU A 367 -10.89 0.49 8.94
C LEU A 367 -12.15 -0.38 8.83
N HIS A 368 -12.66 -0.81 9.97
CA HIS A 368 -13.85 -1.64 10.08
C HIS A 368 -15.10 -0.78 10.33
N ALA A 369 -16.26 -1.44 10.42
CA ALA A 369 -17.56 -0.77 10.52
C ALA A 369 -17.79 0.00 11.84
N ASP A 370 -16.94 -0.21 12.85
CA ASP A 370 -16.90 0.55 14.09
C ASP A 370 -16.12 1.86 13.96
N GLU A 371 -15.16 1.94 13.03
CA GLU A 371 -14.36 3.15 12.78
C GLU A 371 -14.77 3.90 11.52
N ALA A 372 -15.44 3.27 10.56
CA ALA A 372 -15.79 3.87 9.29
C ALA A 372 -17.20 3.50 8.86
N ARG A 373 -17.88 4.43 8.19
CA ARG A 373 -19.24 4.25 7.68
C ARG A 373 -19.42 5.01 6.38
N VAL A 374 -19.91 4.31 5.36
CA VAL A 374 -20.37 4.99 4.13
C VAL A 374 -21.59 5.84 4.44
N MET A 375 -21.49 7.12 4.15
CA MET A 375 -22.57 8.08 4.36
C MET A 375 -23.65 7.88 3.31
N SER A 376 -24.92 8.04 3.70
CA SER A 376 -26.05 7.79 2.81
C SER A 376 -27.28 8.61 3.18
N GLY A 377 -27.99 9.05 2.15
CA GLY A 377 -29.29 9.72 2.31
C GLY A 377 -29.82 10.24 0.98
N PRO A 378 -30.92 11.02 1.00
CA PRO A 378 -31.51 11.56 -0.21
C PRO A 378 -30.50 12.40 -1.00
N VAL A 379 -30.44 12.14 -2.30
CA VAL A 379 -29.62 12.90 -3.24
C VAL A 379 -30.50 13.92 -3.96
N THR A 380 -30.04 15.15 -4.08
CA THR A 380 -30.75 16.24 -4.77
C THR A 380 -29.86 16.81 -5.86
N VAL A 381 -30.39 16.92 -7.07
CA VAL A 381 -29.83 17.77 -8.13
C VAL A 381 -30.67 19.03 -8.16
N SER A 382 -30.05 20.18 -7.94
CA SER A 382 -30.74 21.46 -7.94
C SER A 382 -30.06 22.47 -8.85
N ALA A 383 -30.87 23.40 -9.38
CA ALA A 383 -30.40 24.59 -10.06
C ALA A 383 -30.82 25.84 -9.27
N GLU A 384 -29.84 26.60 -8.79
CA GLU A 384 -30.01 27.81 -7.99
C GLU A 384 -29.03 28.88 -8.47
N ASP A 385 -29.49 30.13 -8.56
CA ASP A 385 -28.67 31.29 -8.98
C ASP A 385 -27.89 31.09 -10.30
N GLY A 386 -28.52 30.42 -11.27
CA GLY A 386 -27.90 30.15 -12.56
C GLY A 386 -26.81 29.07 -12.53
N ARG A 387 -26.71 28.30 -11.43
CA ARG A 387 -25.76 27.19 -11.27
C ARG A 387 -26.47 25.87 -11.00
N VAL A 388 -25.93 24.76 -11.47
CA VAL A 388 -26.42 23.40 -11.21
C VAL A 388 -25.41 22.63 -10.36
N GLY A 389 -25.88 21.96 -9.32
CA GLY A 389 -25.07 21.16 -8.41
C GLY A 389 -25.77 19.84 -8.04
N ALA A 390 -25.04 18.97 -7.34
CA ALA A 390 -25.62 17.78 -6.72
C ALA A 390 -25.19 17.67 -5.26
N THR A 391 -26.16 17.49 -4.36
CA THR A 391 -25.93 17.34 -2.93
C THR A 391 -26.55 16.07 -2.38
N MET A 392 -26.04 15.59 -1.26
CA MET A 392 -26.61 14.50 -0.47
C MET A 392 -26.67 14.93 0.99
N ARG A 393 -27.81 14.71 1.64
CA ARG A 393 -27.92 14.90 3.09
C ARG A 393 -27.82 13.56 3.79
N ASP A 394 -26.75 13.33 4.54
CA ASP A 394 -26.56 12.07 5.28
C ASP A 394 -27.66 11.91 6.34
N SER A 395 -28.28 10.73 6.36
CA SER A 395 -29.46 10.47 7.19
C SER A 395 -29.11 10.30 8.67
N VAL A 396 -27.84 10.06 9.00
CA VAL A 396 -27.38 9.79 10.36
C VAL A 396 -26.80 11.04 11.00
N SER A 397 -25.84 11.69 10.35
CA SER A 397 -25.19 12.91 10.86
C SER A 397 -25.96 14.18 10.51
N GLY A 398 -26.86 14.14 9.53
CA GLY A 398 -27.58 15.31 9.02
C GLY A 398 -26.74 16.24 8.16
N LEU A 399 -25.45 15.91 7.93
CA LEU A 399 -24.51 16.71 7.14
C LEU A 399 -24.92 16.78 5.68
N GLU A 400 -24.72 17.94 5.07
CA GLU A 400 -24.90 18.16 3.65
C GLU A 400 -23.57 18.02 2.91
N LEU A 401 -23.54 17.13 1.93
CA LEU A 401 -22.37 16.70 1.18
C LEU A 401 -22.51 17.08 -0.28
N ARG A 402 -21.52 17.76 -0.84
CA ARG A 402 -21.46 18.18 -2.24
C ARG A 402 -20.93 17.04 -3.11
N LEU A 403 -21.83 16.37 -3.79
CA LEU A 403 -21.48 15.32 -4.74
C LEU A 403 -20.94 15.90 -6.06
N PHE A 404 -21.39 17.09 -6.46
CA PHE A 404 -20.90 17.81 -7.63
C PHE A 404 -20.87 19.31 -7.29
N GLU A 405 -19.75 19.96 -7.55
CA GLU A 405 -19.61 21.39 -7.29
C GLU A 405 -20.57 22.19 -8.18
N PRO A 406 -21.23 23.23 -7.65
CA PRO A 406 -22.13 24.04 -8.46
C PRO A 406 -21.39 24.67 -9.64
N GLU A 407 -21.84 24.40 -10.86
CA GLU A 407 -21.31 24.98 -12.10
C GLU A 407 -22.36 25.85 -12.80
N GLU A 408 -21.94 26.80 -13.64
CA GLU A 408 -22.87 27.57 -14.47
C GLU A 408 -23.77 26.62 -15.29
N ILE A 409 -25.07 26.92 -15.35
CA ILE A 409 -26.04 26.07 -16.03
C ILE A 409 -25.70 26.01 -17.52
N ARG A 410 -25.18 24.85 -17.92
CA ARG A 410 -25.00 24.43 -19.30
C ARG A 410 -25.54 23.02 -19.42
N ARG A 411 -25.94 22.65 -20.63
CA ARG A 411 -26.44 21.29 -20.91
C ARG A 411 -25.47 20.19 -20.42
N GLY A 412 -24.17 20.42 -20.58
CA GLY A 412 -23.11 19.53 -20.08
C GLY A 412 -23.14 19.38 -18.57
N SER A 413 -23.11 20.50 -17.83
CA SER A 413 -23.09 20.51 -16.37
C SER A 413 -24.35 19.90 -15.75
N VAL A 414 -25.54 20.12 -16.33
CA VAL A 414 -26.79 19.47 -15.84
C VAL A 414 -26.73 17.96 -16.05
N ARG A 415 -26.27 17.51 -17.22
CA ARG A 415 -26.10 16.08 -17.52
C ARG A 415 -25.08 15.45 -16.57
N GLU A 416 -24.00 16.15 -16.26
CA GLU A 416 -22.95 15.65 -15.39
C GLU A 416 -23.41 15.55 -13.94
N ALA A 417 -24.04 16.60 -13.41
CA ALA A 417 -24.65 16.58 -12.07
C ALA A 417 -25.65 15.41 -11.93
N ARG A 418 -26.54 15.21 -12.91
CA ARG A 418 -27.46 14.06 -12.97
C ARG A 418 -26.73 12.72 -13.02
N ARG A 419 -25.68 12.61 -13.84
CA ARG A 419 -24.90 11.37 -13.99
C ARG A 419 -24.26 10.98 -12.67
N ILE A 420 -23.62 11.92 -11.99
CA ILE A 420 -22.96 11.70 -10.69
C ILE A 420 -24.00 11.35 -9.62
N ALA A 421 -25.03 12.19 -9.48
CA ALA A 421 -26.11 12.00 -8.52
C ALA A 421 -26.79 10.64 -8.71
N GLY A 422 -27.09 10.27 -9.96
CA GLY A 422 -27.69 8.98 -10.31
C GLY A 422 -26.81 7.80 -9.94
N ARG A 423 -25.50 7.85 -10.24
CA ARG A 423 -24.56 6.76 -9.86
C ARG A 423 -24.43 6.61 -8.35
N VAL A 424 -24.31 7.72 -7.61
CA VAL A 424 -24.23 7.71 -6.15
C VAL A 424 -25.54 7.16 -5.57
N ALA A 425 -26.68 7.66 -6.04
CA ALA A 425 -28.00 7.22 -5.59
C ALA A 425 -28.25 5.72 -5.87
N GLU A 426 -27.90 5.23 -7.05
CA GLU A 426 -28.02 3.81 -7.41
C GLU A 426 -27.09 2.93 -6.56
N THR A 427 -25.85 3.40 -6.31
CA THR A 427 -24.88 2.65 -5.53
C THR A 427 -25.32 2.51 -4.08
N LEU A 428 -25.83 3.61 -3.50
CA LEU A 428 -26.34 3.65 -2.13
C LEU A 428 -27.79 3.18 -2.00
N GLY A 429 -28.49 2.91 -3.11
CA GLY A 429 -29.91 2.55 -3.16
C GLY A 429 -30.84 3.55 -2.49
N VAL A 430 -30.55 4.83 -2.69
CA VAL A 430 -31.32 5.96 -2.16
C VAL A 430 -32.07 6.66 -3.31
N ARG A 431 -33.06 7.48 -2.96
CA ARG A 431 -33.82 8.25 -3.96
C ARG A 431 -33.04 9.49 -4.39
N MET A 432 -33.01 9.73 -5.69
CA MET A 432 -32.59 11.01 -6.28
C MET A 432 -33.82 11.90 -6.50
N ARG A 433 -33.69 13.19 -6.23
CA ARG A 433 -34.67 14.23 -6.52
C ARG A 433 -34.05 15.29 -7.42
N GLU A 434 -34.89 15.91 -8.25
CA GLU A 434 -34.49 17.03 -9.09
C GLU A 434 -35.36 18.25 -8.76
N CYS A 435 -34.73 19.41 -8.56
CA CYS A 435 -35.40 20.64 -8.14
C CYS A 435 -34.97 21.82 -9.02
N GLY A 436 -35.92 22.53 -9.62
CA GLY A 436 -35.64 23.79 -10.32
C GLY A 436 -34.82 23.66 -11.62
N LEU A 437 -34.64 22.46 -12.17
CA LEU A 437 -33.88 22.27 -13.41
C LEU A 437 -34.64 22.86 -14.62
N PRO A 438 -33.97 23.61 -15.51
CA PRO A 438 -34.61 24.19 -16.69
C PRO A 438 -35.10 23.11 -17.66
N GLU A 439 -36.27 23.32 -18.26
CA GLU A 439 -36.89 22.36 -19.20
C GLU A 439 -35.99 22.06 -20.41
N GLU A 440 -35.22 23.03 -20.86
CA GLU A 440 -34.27 22.92 -21.97
C GLU A 440 -33.17 21.87 -21.72
N ALA A 441 -32.87 21.58 -20.45
CA ALA A 441 -31.92 20.53 -20.08
C ALA A 441 -32.47 19.11 -20.25
N ASN A 442 -33.79 18.95 -20.49
CA ASN A 442 -34.44 17.67 -20.77
C ASN A 442 -34.51 17.33 -22.27
N ALA A 443 -34.17 18.27 -23.16
CA ALA A 443 -34.15 17.98 -24.58
C ALA A 443 -33.11 16.89 -24.92
N PRO A 444 -33.42 15.92 -25.80
CA PRO A 444 -32.44 14.93 -26.27
C PRO A 444 -31.31 15.61 -27.05
N ALA A 445 -30.07 15.12 -26.90
CA ALA A 445 -28.89 15.67 -27.59
C ALA A 445 -29.21 15.85 -29.08
N LEU A 446 -29.01 17.06 -29.61
CA LEU A 446 -28.95 17.24 -31.06
C LEU A 446 -27.73 16.44 -31.49
N VAL A 447 -27.98 15.28 -32.08
CA VAL A 447 -26.94 14.47 -32.71
C VAL A 447 -26.52 15.25 -33.95
N PHE A 448 -25.37 15.91 -33.87
CA PHE A 448 -24.73 16.57 -35.02
C PHE A 448 -23.84 15.59 -35.75
#